data_AF-A0A7C2NLL9-F1
#
_entry.id   AF-A0A7C2NLL9-F1
#
_cell.length_a   1.000
_cell.length_b   1.000
_cell.length_c   1.000
_cell.angle_alpha   90.00
_cell.angle_beta   90.00
_cell.angle_gamma   90.00
#
_symmetry.space_group_name_H-M   'P 1'
#
loop_
_entity.id
_entity.type
_entity.pdbx_description
1 polymer ?
#
loop_
_entity_poly.entity_id
_entity_poly.type
_entity_poly.pdbx_seq_one_letter_code
_entity_poly.pdbx_strand_id
1 'polypeptide(L)'
;MSNKEYIIKEADDLRWELGENFHDHIIESIYNEAGEIAAKVINQKEESSKFHFDQWLDKLVTSRLTGFPIMFLLLAVVFWITIEGSNIPSGLLASLLVDTIHPELKLFAQNLGIPVWINGLLIDGAYLAMAWVIAVMLPPMAIFFPLFTLLE
;
A
#
# COMPACT_ATOMS: atom_id res chain seq x y z
N MET A 1 -22.39 -37.72 -45.14
CA MET A 1 -21.85 -36.64 -44.30
C MET A 1 -22.89 -36.33 -43.24
N SER A 2 -22.49 -36.27 -41.98
CA SER A 2 -23.37 -35.87 -40.87
C SER A 2 -23.74 -34.39 -41.03
N ASN A 3 -24.96 -33.97 -40.66
CA ASN A 3 -25.39 -32.55 -40.73
C ASN A 3 -24.38 -31.59 -40.07
N LYS A 4 -23.70 -32.06 -39.02
CA LYS A 4 -22.65 -31.30 -38.35
C LYS A 4 -21.43 -31.04 -39.24
N GLU A 5 -21.01 -32.02 -40.04
CA GLU A 5 -19.88 -31.89 -40.95
C GLU A 5 -20.20 -30.93 -42.11
N TYR A 6 -21.45 -30.95 -42.58
CA TYR A 6 -21.93 -30.02 -43.61
C TYR A 6 -21.90 -28.57 -43.10
N ILE A 7 -22.43 -28.31 -41.90
CA ILE A 7 -22.45 -26.95 -41.31
C ILE A 7 -21.03 -26.43 -41.07
N ILE A 8 -20.12 -27.27 -40.56
CA ILE A 8 -18.73 -26.87 -40.33
C ILE A 8 -18.03 -26.53 -41.64
N LYS A 9 -18.25 -27.35 -42.68
CA LYS A 9 -17.65 -27.11 -43.99
C LYS A 9 -18.18 -25.81 -44.62
N GLU A 10 -19.50 -25.60 -44.59
CA GLU A 10 -20.13 -24.39 -45.09
C GLU A 10 -19.62 -23.13 -44.35
N ALA A 11 -19.47 -23.20 -43.02
CA ALA A 11 -18.94 -22.10 -42.22
C ALA A 11 -17.47 -21.79 -42.53
N ASP A 12 -16.65 -22.81 -42.81
CA ASP A 12 -15.24 -22.63 -43.18
C ASP A 12 -15.12 -22.03 -44.58
N ASP A 13 -15.91 -22.50 -45.54
CA ASP A 13 -15.96 -21.97 -46.91
C ASP A 13 -16.37 -20.47 -46.91
N LEU A 14 -17.41 -20.11 -46.15
CA LEU A 14 -17.87 -18.72 -46.00
C LEU A 14 -16.85 -17.82 -45.28
N ARG A 15 -16.07 -18.38 -44.33
CA ARG A 15 -15.03 -17.62 -43.62
C ARG A 15 -13.95 -17.13 -44.58
N TRP A 16 -13.61 -17.91 -45.60
CA TRP A 16 -12.62 -17.51 -46.61
C TRP A 16 -13.14 -16.41 -47.55
N GLU A 17 -14.45 -16.33 -47.80
CA GLU A 17 -15.06 -15.27 -48.62
C GLU A 17 -15.14 -13.92 -47.90
N LEU A 18 -15.24 -13.91 -46.56
CA LEU A 18 -15.45 -12.70 -45.76
C LEU A 18 -14.17 -11.86 -45.55
N GLY A 19 -12.99 -12.41 -45.86
CA GLY A 19 -11.69 -11.72 -45.74
C GLY A 19 -11.18 -11.60 -44.30
N GLU A 20 -9.86 -11.41 -44.13
CA GLU A 20 -9.21 -11.45 -42.82
C GLU A 20 -9.69 -10.37 -41.84
N ASN A 21 -10.16 -9.22 -42.35
CA ASN A 21 -10.55 -8.06 -41.53
C ASN A 21 -12.02 -8.06 -41.08
N PHE A 22 -12.81 -9.07 -41.45
CA PHE A 22 -14.24 -9.10 -41.11
C PHE A 22 -14.50 -9.11 -39.60
N HIS A 23 -13.66 -9.83 -38.86
CA HIS A 23 -13.73 -9.86 -37.40
C HIS A 23 -13.44 -8.49 -36.79
N ASP A 24 -12.43 -7.79 -37.30
CA ASP A 24 -12.04 -6.46 -36.83
C ASP A 24 -13.15 -5.44 -37.08
N HIS A 25 -13.81 -5.49 -38.25
CA HIS A 25 -14.95 -4.63 -38.56
C HIS A 25 -16.18 -4.90 -37.69
N ILE A 26 -16.46 -6.18 -37.36
CA ILE A 26 -17.52 -6.51 -36.40
C ILE A 26 -17.20 -5.92 -35.03
N ILE A 27 -15.96 -6.10 -34.56
CA ILE A 27 -15.53 -5.57 -33.27
C ILE A 27 -15.62 -4.04 -33.26
N GLU A 28 -15.13 -3.38 -34.31
CA GLU A 28 -15.20 -1.93 -34.46
C GLU A 28 -16.64 -1.42 -34.42
N SER A 29 -17.55 -2.08 -35.15
CA SER A 29 -18.98 -1.76 -35.12
C SER A 29 -19.57 -1.88 -33.71
N ILE A 30 -19.29 -2.98 -33.00
CA ILE A 30 -19.81 -3.19 -31.64
C ILE A 30 -19.28 -2.11 -30.69
N TYR A 31 -18.00 -1.76 -30.76
CA TYR A 31 -17.42 -0.72 -29.92
C TYR A 31 -17.97 0.67 -30.25
N ASN A 32 -18.17 0.99 -31.52
CA ASN A 32 -18.78 2.26 -31.93
C ASN A 32 -20.22 2.39 -31.42
N GLU A 33 -21.04 1.35 -31.57
CA GLU A 33 -22.42 1.33 -31.10
C GLU A 33 -22.49 1.46 -29.58
N ALA A 34 -21.64 0.72 -28.86
CA ALA A 34 -21.52 0.82 -27.41
C ALA A 34 -21.08 2.23 -26.96
N GLY A 35 -20.14 2.85 -27.68
CA GLY A 35 -19.69 4.22 -27.45
C GLY A 35 -20.80 5.24 -27.64
N GLU A 36 -21.61 5.10 -28.70
CA GLU A 36 -22.78 5.96 -28.92
C GLU A 36 -23.83 5.82 -27.81
N ILE A 37 -24.12 4.59 -27.38
CA ILE A 37 -25.08 4.34 -26.29
C ILE A 37 -24.56 4.97 -24.99
N ALA A 38 -23.29 4.77 -24.66
CA ALA A 38 -22.67 5.36 -23.49
C ALA A 38 -22.73 6.89 -23.54
N ALA A 39 -22.39 7.51 -24.68
CA ALA A 39 -22.44 8.95 -24.86
C ALA A 39 -23.87 9.53 -24.72
N LYS A 40 -24.91 8.79 -25.14
CA LYS A 40 -26.32 9.20 -24.99
C LYS A 40 -26.82 9.14 -23.54
N VAL A 41 -26.26 8.24 -22.71
CA VAL A 41 -26.69 8.03 -21.32
C VAL A 41 -25.86 8.84 -20.32
N ILE A 42 -24.59 9.09 -20.63
CA ILE A 42 -23.71 9.91 -19.80
C ILE A 42 -24.14 11.38 -19.96
N ASN A 43 -24.98 11.84 -19.03
CA ASN A 43 -25.19 13.26 -18.81
C ASN A 43 -23.88 13.86 -18.29
N GLN A 44 -23.07 14.44 -19.17
CA GLN A 44 -22.03 15.39 -18.78
C GLN A 44 -22.73 16.63 -18.24
N LYS A 45 -23.15 16.59 -16.98
CA LYS A 45 -23.41 17.81 -16.22
C LYS A 45 -22.08 18.56 -16.20
N GLU A 46 -22.03 19.69 -16.86
CA GLU A 46 -21.02 20.73 -16.64
C GLU A 46 -21.13 21.23 -15.19
N GLU A 47 -20.71 20.43 -14.21
CA GLU A 47 -20.42 20.89 -12.85
C GLU A 47 -19.04 21.54 -12.86
N SER A 48 -19.00 22.72 -13.46
CA SER A 48 -17.87 23.58 -13.81
C SER A 48 -17.10 24.18 -12.63
N SER A 49 -17.06 23.53 -11.46
CA SER A 49 -16.32 24.06 -10.31
C SER A 49 -15.57 22.98 -9.52
N LYS A 50 -16.20 21.86 -9.19
CA LYS A 50 -15.53 20.77 -8.47
C LYS A 50 -14.47 20.06 -9.33
N PHE A 51 -14.77 19.86 -10.61
CA PHE A 51 -13.83 19.25 -11.55
C PHE A 51 -12.54 20.06 -11.73
N HIS A 52 -12.57 21.40 -11.59
CA HIS A 52 -11.35 22.18 -11.76
C HIS A 52 -10.37 22.05 -10.60
N PHE A 53 -10.86 21.90 -9.36
CA PHE A 53 -9.96 21.68 -8.22
C PHE A 53 -9.32 20.30 -8.29
N ASP A 54 -10.10 19.25 -8.54
CA ASP A 54 -9.57 17.89 -8.67
C ASP A 54 -8.62 17.77 -9.87
N GLN A 55 -8.96 18.33 -11.04
CA GLN A 55 -8.05 18.35 -12.20
C GLN A 55 -6.78 19.16 -11.95
N TRP A 56 -6.87 20.27 -11.20
CA TRP A 56 -5.70 21.08 -10.85
C TRP A 56 -4.80 20.36 -9.85
N LEU A 57 -5.39 19.70 -8.84
CA LEU A 57 -4.68 18.90 -7.85
C LEU A 57 -4.01 17.70 -8.52
N ASP A 58 -4.72 16.98 -9.40
CA ASP A 58 -4.14 15.89 -10.18
C ASP A 58 -2.99 16.40 -11.04
N LYS A 59 -3.14 17.53 -11.72
CA LYS A 59 -2.06 18.08 -12.55
C LYS A 59 -0.84 18.51 -11.70
N LEU A 60 -1.07 18.94 -10.47
CA LEU A 60 -0.02 19.32 -9.51
C LEU A 60 0.68 18.09 -8.92
N VAL A 61 -0.06 17.04 -8.56
CA VAL A 61 0.48 15.80 -7.96
C VAL A 61 1.14 14.93 -9.02
N THR A 62 0.58 14.84 -10.22
CA THR A 62 1.03 13.93 -11.31
C THR A 62 2.09 14.56 -12.22
N SER A 63 2.46 15.83 -12.02
CA SER A 63 3.49 16.49 -12.84
C SER A 63 4.89 15.95 -12.51
N ARG A 64 5.71 15.71 -13.54
CA ARG A 64 7.08 15.17 -13.38
C ARG A 64 8.00 16.07 -12.56
N LEU A 65 7.73 17.37 -12.47
CA LEU A 65 8.58 18.33 -11.75
C LEU A 65 8.05 18.66 -10.35
N THR A 66 6.73 18.66 -10.16
CA THR A 66 6.09 18.98 -8.86
C THR A 66 5.76 17.72 -8.05
N GLY A 67 5.61 16.57 -8.69
CA GLY A 67 5.38 15.29 -8.02
C GLY A 67 6.54 14.90 -7.11
N PHE A 68 7.80 15.09 -7.52
CA PHE A 68 8.96 14.80 -6.66
C PHE A 68 8.98 15.67 -5.39
N PRO A 69 8.92 17.03 -5.46
CA PRO A 69 8.82 17.88 -4.27
C PRO A 69 7.64 17.53 -3.35
N ILE A 70 6.47 17.25 -3.92
CA ILE A 70 5.27 16.91 -3.14
C ILE A 70 5.46 15.57 -2.43
N MET A 71 6.02 14.58 -3.11
CA MET A 71 6.33 13.28 -2.50
C MET A 71 7.32 13.42 -1.35
N PHE A 72 8.38 14.24 -1.49
CA PHE A 72 9.30 14.52 -0.39
C PHE A 72 8.64 15.24 0.77
N LEU A 73 7.74 16.19 0.50
CA LEU A 73 7.00 16.92 1.53
C LEU A 73 6.07 15.97 2.29
N LEU A 74 5.30 15.14 1.59
CA LEU A 74 4.42 14.13 2.20
C LEU A 74 5.23 13.15 3.04
N LEU A 75 6.34 12.64 2.51
CA LEU A 75 7.24 11.76 3.26
C LEU A 75 7.82 12.44 4.50
N ALA A 76 8.23 13.70 4.41
CA ALA A 76 8.73 14.47 5.54
C ALA A 76 7.66 14.66 6.61
N VAL A 77 6.41 14.93 6.22
CA VAL A 77 5.27 15.02 7.14
C VAL A 77 5.00 13.68 7.81
N VAL A 78 5.01 12.57 7.08
CA VAL A 78 4.82 11.24 7.66
C VAL A 78 5.94 10.89 8.63
N PHE A 79 7.20 11.19 8.29
CA PHE A 79 8.31 10.98 9.21
C PHE A 79 8.22 11.87 10.43
N TRP A 80 7.82 13.14 10.29
CA TRP A 80 7.59 14.04 11.42
C TRP A 80 6.54 13.46 12.38
N ILE A 81 5.39 13.05 11.84
CA ILE A 81 4.31 12.43 12.62
C ILE A 81 4.80 11.14 13.28
N THR A 82 5.59 10.33 12.57
CA THR A 82 6.12 9.07 13.10
C THR A 82 7.09 9.32 14.26
N ILE A 83 8.06 10.23 14.10
CA ILE A 83 9.07 10.50 15.11
C ILE A 83 8.43 11.09 16.37
N GLU A 84 7.61 12.12 16.21
CA GLU A 84 6.94 12.76 17.35
C GLU A 84 5.89 11.84 17.98
N GLY A 85 5.08 11.18 17.14
CA GLY A 85 4.02 10.28 17.58
C GLY A 85 4.53 9.00 18.22
N SER A 86 5.70 8.50 17.82
CA SER A 86 6.30 7.29 18.41
C SER A 86 7.01 7.55 19.73
N ASN A 87 7.37 8.81 20.05
CA ASN A 87 8.06 9.16 21.29
C ASN A 87 7.25 8.77 22.54
N ILE A 88 5.93 8.98 22.49
CA ILE A 88 5.01 8.64 23.59
C ILE A 88 4.94 7.10 23.81
N PRO A 89 4.55 6.27 22.82
CA PRO A 89 4.50 4.81 23.00
C PRO A 89 5.88 4.20 23.26
N SER A 90 6.94 4.74 22.67
CA SER A 90 8.32 4.33 22.95
C SER A 90 8.69 4.56 24.42
N GLY A 91 8.38 5.74 24.97
CA GLY A 91 8.59 6.03 26.39
C GLY A 91 7.78 5.13 27.33
N LEU A 92 6.55 4.79 26.96
CA LEU A 92 5.72 3.85 27.72
C LEU A 92 6.33 2.43 27.72
N LEU A 93 6.80 1.95 26.57
CA LEU A 93 7.47 0.65 26.48
C LEU A 93 8.81 0.65 27.21
N ALA A 94 9.60 1.72 27.09
CA ALA A 94 10.87 1.84 27.79
C ALA A 94 10.67 1.83 29.31
N SER A 95 9.71 2.60 29.83
CA SER A 95 9.43 2.63 31.26
C SER A 95 8.94 1.28 31.80
N LEU A 96 8.15 0.55 31.01
CA LEU A 96 7.69 -0.78 31.39
C LEU A 96 8.81 -1.83 31.30
N LEU A 97 9.46 -1.98 30.14
CA LEU A 97 10.42 -3.06 29.89
C LEU A 97 11.79 -2.77 30.53
N VAL A 98 12.27 -1.54 30.44
CA VAL A 98 13.61 -1.16 30.90
C VAL A 98 13.57 -0.66 32.33
N ASP A 99 12.66 0.25 32.70
CA ASP A 99 12.72 0.85 34.04
C ASP A 99 12.01 0.00 35.11
N THR A 100 11.03 -0.83 34.73
CA THR A 100 10.27 -1.66 35.67
C THR A 100 10.70 -3.13 35.64
N ILE A 101 10.66 -3.78 34.47
CA ILE A 101 10.89 -5.22 34.39
C ILE A 101 12.37 -5.60 34.55
N HIS A 102 13.31 -4.85 33.98
CA HIS A 102 14.74 -5.17 34.09
C HIS A 102 15.26 -5.18 35.55
N PRO A 103 14.98 -4.16 36.39
CA PRO A 103 15.39 -4.20 37.80
C PRO A 103 14.77 -5.34 38.59
N GLU A 104 13.49 -5.64 38.36
CA GLU A 104 12.79 -6.76 39.02
C GLU A 104 13.40 -8.12 38.62
N LEU A 105 13.72 -8.30 37.33
CA LEU A 105 14.43 -9.49 36.84
C LEU A 105 15.79 -9.64 37.52
N LYS A 106 16.51 -8.53 37.68
CA LYS A 106 17.84 -8.49 38.28
C LYS A 106 17.79 -8.82 39.77
N LEU A 107 16.82 -8.27 40.51
CA LEU A 107 16.58 -8.60 41.91
C LEU A 107 16.20 -10.07 42.08
N PHE A 108 15.32 -10.59 41.22
CA PHE A 108 14.94 -12.00 41.23
C PHE A 108 16.14 -12.93 40.96
N ALA A 109 17.00 -12.60 40.00
CA ALA A 109 18.21 -13.35 39.71
C ALA A 109 19.21 -13.33 40.88
N GLN A 110 19.34 -12.19 41.56
CA GLN A 110 20.16 -12.08 42.77
C GLN A 110 19.60 -12.93 43.92
N ASN A 111 18.29 -12.91 44.13
CA ASN A 111 17.63 -13.71 45.17
C ASN A 111 17.75 -15.22 44.95
N LEU A 112 17.83 -15.65 43.69
CA LEU A 112 18.09 -17.05 43.31
C LEU A 112 19.57 -17.44 43.39
N GLY A 113 20.47 -16.51 43.71
CA GLY A 113 21.91 -16.77 43.78
C GLY A 113 22.54 -17.06 42.40
N ILE A 114 21.97 -16.53 41.33
CA ILE A 114 22.48 -16.73 39.97
C ILE A 114 23.88 -16.11 39.86
N PRO A 115 24.88 -16.83 39.30
CA PRO A 115 26.21 -16.29 39.06
C PRO A 115 26.19 -14.99 38.25
N VAL A 116 27.02 -14.02 38.66
CA VAL A 116 27.07 -12.67 38.07
C VAL A 116 27.28 -12.69 36.56
N TRP A 117 28.07 -13.64 36.03
CA TRP A 117 28.32 -13.76 34.59
C TRP A 117 27.08 -14.18 33.79
N ILE A 118 26.22 -15.03 34.36
CA ILE A 118 24.95 -15.44 33.73
C ILE A 118 23.98 -14.27 33.74
N ASN A 119 23.88 -13.59 34.89
CA ASN A 119 23.03 -12.43 35.06
C ASN A 119 23.40 -11.30 34.07
N GLY A 120 24.70 -11.00 33.95
CA GLY A 120 25.19 -9.99 33.01
C GLY A 120 24.93 -10.35 31.54
N LEU A 121 25.08 -11.62 31.17
CA LEU A 121 24.87 -12.05 29.78
C LEU A 121 23.39 -12.07 29.40
N LEU A 122 22.52 -12.62 30.25
CA LEU A 122 21.10 -12.80 29.94
C LEU A 122 20.28 -11.54 30.22
N ILE A 123 20.47 -10.90 31.37
CA ILE A 123 19.61 -9.80 31.81
C ILE A 123 20.14 -8.46 31.31
N ASP A 124 21.40 -8.14 31.62
CA ASP A 124 22.00 -6.87 31.19
C ASP A 124 22.38 -6.87 29.69
N GLY A 125 22.58 -8.04 29.09
CA GLY A 125 22.89 -8.20 27.67
C GLY A 125 21.64 -8.48 26.82
N ALA A 126 21.21 -9.75 26.80
CA ALA A 126 20.17 -10.21 25.88
C ALA A 126 18.81 -9.52 26.10
N TYR A 127 18.32 -9.51 27.35
CA TYR A 127 17.03 -8.90 27.68
C TYR A 127 17.03 -7.39 27.44
N LEU A 128 18.03 -6.67 27.96
CA LEU A 128 18.10 -5.21 27.83
C LEU A 128 18.23 -4.81 26.35
N ALA A 129 19.05 -5.50 25.55
CA ALA A 129 19.14 -5.24 24.12
C ALA A 129 17.78 -5.46 23.41
N MET A 130 17.09 -6.56 23.71
CA MET A 130 15.76 -6.83 23.18
C MET A 130 14.75 -5.75 23.59
N ALA A 131 14.71 -5.37 24.87
CA ALA A 131 13.82 -4.36 25.40
C ALA A 131 14.02 -3.01 24.71
N TRP A 132 15.27 -2.60 24.48
CA TRP A 132 15.60 -1.39 23.74
C TRP A 132 15.16 -1.43 22.28
N VAL A 133 15.41 -2.54 21.59
CA VAL A 133 14.96 -2.71 20.19
C VAL A 133 13.44 -2.64 20.10
N ILE A 134 12.72 -3.33 20.99
CA ILE A 134 11.25 -3.29 21.02
C ILE A 134 10.76 -1.88 21.35
N ALA A 135 11.30 -1.23 22.38
CA ALA A 135 10.83 0.09 22.79
C ALA A 135 11.10 1.16 21.72
N VAL A 136 12.28 1.16 21.10
CA VAL A 136 12.70 2.23 20.19
C VAL A 136 12.27 1.98 18.74
N MET A 137 12.32 0.73 18.25
CA MET A 137 12.11 0.45 16.82
C MET A 137 10.67 0.05 16.49
N LEU A 138 9.96 -0.60 17.40
CA LEU A 138 8.61 -1.08 17.13
C LEU A 138 7.60 0.07 16.96
N PRO A 139 7.57 1.10 17.84
CA PRO A 139 6.56 2.16 17.73
C PRO A 139 6.67 3.02 16.47
N PRO A 140 7.86 3.45 16.01
CA PRO A 140 7.99 4.14 14.73
C PRO A 140 7.45 3.32 13.57
N MET A 141 7.78 2.02 13.49
CA MET A 141 7.29 1.18 12.39
C MET A 141 5.77 0.97 12.43
N ALA A 142 5.19 0.83 13.62
CA ALA A 142 3.75 0.66 13.80
C ALA A 142 2.95 1.89 13.31
N ILE A 143 3.53 3.09 13.38
CA ILE A 143 2.89 4.33 12.91
C ILE A 143 3.22 4.58 11.43
N PHE A 144 4.48 4.40 11.04
CA PHE A 144 4.97 4.66 9.69
C PHE A 144 4.25 3.80 8.65
N PHE A 145 4.11 2.50 8.93
CA PHE A 145 3.59 1.56 7.94
C PHE A 145 2.15 1.89 7.50
N PRO A 146 1.16 2.06 8.40
CA PRO A 146 -0.19 2.46 7.99
C PRO A 146 -0.24 3.79 7.24
N LEU A 147 0.53 4.79 7.70
CA LEU A 147 0.56 6.10 7.04
C LEU A 147 1.17 6.02 5.63
N PHE A 148 2.21 5.22 5.46
CA PHE A 148 2.84 5.00 4.16
C PHE A 148 1.91 4.23 3.22
N THR A 149 1.24 3.18 3.69
CA THR A 149 0.28 2.41 2.87
C THR A 149 -0.93 3.22 2.42
N LEU A 150 -1.25 4.33 3.10
CA LEU A 150 -2.31 5.26 2.65
C LEU A 150 -1.81 6.24 1.58
N LEU A 151 -0.50 6.41 1.45
CA LEU A 151 0.14 7.28 0.46
C LEU A 151 0.55 6.54 -0.81
N GLU A 152 0.79 5.23 -0.71
CA GLU A 152 0.95 4.30 -1.85
C GLU A 152 -0.39 4.08 -2.56
#